data_AF-A0A7J9GGL0-F1
#
_entry.id   AF-A0A7J9GGL0-F1
#
_cell.length_a   1.000
_cell.length_b   1.000
_cell.length_c   1.000
_cell.angle_alpha   90.00
_cell.angle_beta   90.00
_cell.angle_gamma   90.00
#
_symmetry.space_group_name_H-M   'P 1'
#
loop_
_entity.id
_entity.type
_entity.pdbx_description
1 polymer ?
#
loop_
_entity_poly.entity_id
_entity_poly.type
_entity_poly.pdbx_seq_one_letter_code
_entity_poly.pdbx_strand_id
1 'polypeptide(L)'
;MKAAALEGQEAGVVTDYILKILGLEVCADTMVGDEMIQGISGGQKKRVTTGEMLVGPARALFMDEISTGLDSSTTFQIVNSLRQSIHILNGTALISLLQPAPETYQLFDDVILLSDGQIVYQGPRENVLDFFKYMGFRCPKRKGVADFLQEVTSKKDQEQYWTRIDEPYSFISVKEFAEAFQSFHIGQKLGDDLAIPFDKSKSHPDALSKDKYGVPKKELLKACLSRELLLMKRNLFVYVFKMFQLIFIGFITVTIFLRIEMHRDTITDGGIFMGALFFILVTVMFNGFAELTLTILKLPVFYKQRDLLFYPSWAYSLPTWILKIPISILDATLWVLMSYYIIGFDPNVGSQMASALFRFMGGLGRNIIVANTCGSFAMLAVLVMGGFVLTRDAVKKWWIWGYWISPLMYGQNAIAVNEFLGKSWRQVPPNSTEPLGVLILKSRGIFPEARWYWIGVGALIGYCFLFNFLFTLALKYLDPFGKPQAVISKETLAEKIASKAREKVDLSSRGEGSSESQRSVSFRSLSAKVGSVNDANQSRKRGMVLPFEP
;
A
#
# COMPACT_ATOMS: atom_id res chain seq x y z
N MET A 1 27.86 27.11 -3.13
CA MET A 1 28.10 25.82 -2.45
C MET A 1 29.37 25.16 -3.00
N LYS A 2 30.56 25.63 -2.61
CA LYS A 2 31.87 25.03 -3.00
C LYS A 2 32.50 24.19 -1.88
N ALA A 3 31.77 23.96 -0.79
CA ALA A 3 32.18 23.10 0.33
C ALA A 3 31.58 21.67 0.23
N ALA A 4 31.00 21.31 -0.91
CA ALA A 4 30.27 20.07 -1.16
C ALA A 4 31.19 18.98 -1.76
N ALA A 5 32.31 18.67 -1.10
CA ALA A 5 33.36 17.79 -1.65
C ALA A 5 33.84 16.70 -0.67
N LEU A 6 33.05 16.30 0.33
CA LEU A 6 33.46 15.30 1.32
C LEU A 6 32.30 14.32 1.61
N GLU A 7 32.31 13.23 0.85
CA GLU A 7 31.37 12.10 0.92
C GLU A 7 31.25 11.54 2.35
N GLY A 8 30.06 11.67 2.94
CA GLY A 8 29.68 11.00 4.20
C GLY A 8 28.86 11.86 5.16
N GLN A 9 29.14 13.17 5.25
CA GLN A 9 28.37 14.14 6.06
C GLN A 9 27.32 14.93 5.23
N GLU A 10 27.39 14.86 3.90
CA GLU A 10 26.59 15.65 2.95
C GLU A 10 25.08 15.39 3.04
N ALA A 11 24.67 14.12 3.17
CA ALA A 11 23.25 13.76 3.22
C ALA A 11 22.57 14.26 4.51
N GLY A 12 23.30 14.31 5.63
CA GLY A 12 22.81 14.85 6.89
C GLY A 12 22.57 16.36 6.80
N VAL A 13 23.52 17.11 6.25
CA VAL A 13 23.43 18.57 6.14
C VAL A 13 22.26 19.00 5.24
N VAL A 14 22.06 18.34 4.10
CA VAL A 14 20.92 18.63 3.21
C VAL A 14 19.60 18.27 3.89
N THR A 15 19.52 17.13 4.56
CA THR A 15 18.32 16.72 5.30
C THR A 15 17.98 17.70 6.41
N ASP A 16 18.97 18.09 7.22
CA ASP A 16 18.80 19.07 8.29
C ASP A 16 18.32 20.40 7.73
N TYR A 17 18.93 20.87 6.64
CA TYR A 17 18.53 22.11 5.98
C TYR A 17 17.08 22.07 5.49
N ILE A 18 16.65 20.97 4.87
CA ILE A 18 15.25 20.78 4.44
C ILE A 18 14.30 20.71 5.64
N LEU A 19 14.70 20.07 6.75
CA LEU A 19 13.92 20.06 8.00
C LEU A 19 13.73 21.48 8.55
N LYS A 20 14.76 22.35 8.49
CA LYS A 20 14.66 23.76 8.88
C LYS A 20 13.70 24.53 7.99
N ILE A 21 13.88 24.41 6.67
CA ILE A 21 13.05 25.08 5.67
C ILE A 21 11.57 24.72 5.85
N LEU A 22 11.27 23.46 6.11
CA LEU A 22 9.88 23.01 6.29
C LEU A 22 9.35 23.23 7.71
N GLY A 23 10.15 23.79 8.63
CA GLY A 23 9.75 24.00 10.03
C GLY A 23 9.43 22.68 10.75
N LEU A 24 10.19 21.63 10.45
CA LEU A 24 10.05 20.29 11.02
C LEU A 24 11.08 20.00 12.13
N GLU A 25 11.91 20.98 12.50
CA GLU A 25 12.94 20.82 13.54
C GLU A 25 12.38 20.32 14.87
N VAL A 26 11.23 20.87 15.29
CA VAL A 26 10.59 20.52 16.58
C VAL A 26 10.14 19.05 16.62
N CYS A 27 9.94 18.42 15.47
CA CYS A 27 9.50 17.03 15.37
C CYS A 27 10.49 16.10 14.65
N ALA A 28 11.76 16.51 14.48
CA ALA A 28 12.76 15.76 13.73
C ALA A 28 12.98 14.33 14.28
N ASP A 29 13.04 14.20 15.61
CA ASP A 29 13.25 12.91 16.31
C ASP A 29 11.95 12.26 16.81
N THR A 30 10.79 12.82 16.43
CA THR A 30 9.48 12.30 16.86
C THR A 30 8.98 11.23 15.88
N MET A 31 8.39 10.16 16.41
CA MET A 31 7.78 9.12 15.56
C MET A 31 6.62 9.71 14.76
N VAL A 32 6.59 9.43 13.44
CA VAL A 32 5.54 9.91 12.54
C VAL A 32 4.14 9.41 12.97
N GLY A 33 4.08 8.20 13.53
CA GLY A 33 2.84 7.56 13.99
C GLY A 33 1.94 7.06 12.85
N ASP A 34 0.91 6.32 13.22
CA ASP A 34 -0.12 5.80 12.31
C ASP A 34 -1.52 6.23 12.80
N GLU A 35 -2.58 5.51 12.45
CA GLU A 35 -3.95 5.80 12.93
C GLU A 35 -4.15 5.38 14.39
N MET A 36 -3.35 4.44 14.90
CA MET A 36 -3.47 3.81 16.21
C MET A 36 -2.45 4.38 17.21
N ILE A 37 -1.29 4.81 16.73
CA ILE A 37 -0.16 5.35 17.48
C ILE A 37 -0.07 6.84 17.17
N GLN A 38 -0.28 7.65 18.21
CA GLN A 38 -0.11 9.09 18.13
C GLN A 38 1.31 9.44 17.69
N GLY A 39 1.42 10.35 16.73
CA GLY A 39 2.68 10.86 16.22
C GLY A 39 2.56 12.34 15.83
N ILE A 40 3.22 12.73 14.74
CA ILE A 40 3.19 14.11 14.25
C ILE A 40 1.81 14.49 13.68
N SER A 41 1.49 15.80 13.66
CA SER A 41 0.20 16.30 13.18
C SER A 41 0.00 16.06 11.68
N GLY A 42 -1.24 16.09 11.19
CA GLY A 42 -1.55 15.89 9.77
C GLY A 42 -0.80 16.86 8.83
N GLY A 43 -0.73 18.14 9.20
CA GLY A 43 0.04 19.13 8.45
C GLY A 43 1.55 18.88 8.49
N GLN A 44 2.09 18.37 9.60
CA GLN A 44 3.49 17.92 9.69
C GLN A 44 3.73 16.68 8.80
N LYS A 45 2.81 15.69 8.77
CA LYS A 45 2.91 14.53 7.86
C LYS A 45 2.96 14.95 6.38
N LYS A 46 2.17 15.95 5.99
CA LYS A 46 2.19 16.48 4.61
C LYS A 46 3.53 17.15 4.30
N ARG A 47 4.05 17.97 5.22
CA ARG A 47 5.39 18.57 5.10
C ARG A 47 6.52 17.54 5.02
N VAL A 48 6.47 16.48 5.83
CA VAL A 48 7.46 15.37 5.74
C VAL A 48 7.40 14.69 4.38
N THR A 49 6.20 14.50 3.81
CA THR A 49 6.04 13.95 2.46
C THR A 49 6.63 14.87 1.38
N THR A 50 6.47 16.19 1.51
CA THR A 50 7.13 17.15 0.64
C THR A 50 8.66 17.10 0.82
N GLY A 51 9.14 17.04 2.06
CA GLY A 51 10.56 16.91 2.38
C GLY A 51 11.21 15.66 1.80
N GLU A 52 10.50 14.52 1.81
CA GLU A 52 10.93 13.27 1.16
C GLU A 52 11.28 13.50 -0.32
N MET A 53 10.55 14.39 -1.02
CA MET A 53 10.81 14.73 -2.43
C MET A 53 11.91 15.78 -2.60
N LEU A 54 12.00 16.75 -1.67
CA LEU A 54 12.96 17.87 -1.75
C LEU A 54 14.40 17.50 -1.41
N VAL A 55 14.62 16.48 -0.58
CA VAL A 55 15.98 16.03 -0.23
C VAL A 55 16.69 15.39 -1.44
N GLY A 56 15.94 14.92 -2.43
CA GLY A 56 16.50 14.35 -3.66
C GLY A 56 17.20 15.40 -4.54
N PRO A 57 18.02 14.97 -5.52
CA PRO A 57 18.72 15.86 -6.45
C PRO A 57 17.79 16.51 -7.50
N ALA A 58 16.47 16.51 -7.28
CA ALA A 58 15.49 16.97 -8.24
C ALA A 58 15.54 18.49 -8.37
N ARG A 59 15.84 18.98 -9.58
CA ARG A 59 15.80 20.41 -9.91
C ARG A 59 14.46 20.88 -10.45
N ALA A 60 13.65 19.97 -10.98
CA ALA A 60 12.29 20.24 -11.44
C ALA A 60 11.30 19.53 -10.52
N LEU A 61 10.41 20.31 -9.90
CA LEU A 61 9.42 19.84 -8.94
C LEU A 61 8.02 20.04 -9.53
N PHE A 62 7.23 18.98 -9.56
CA PHE A 62 5.84 19.02 -10.00
C PHE A 62 4.97 18.66 -8.81
N MET A 63 4.14 19.59 -8.36
CA MET A 63 3.38 19.46 -7.13
C MET A 63 1.90 19.71 -7.40
N ASP A 64 1.10 18.67 -7.21
CA ASP A 64 -0.34 18.72 -7.46
C ASP A 64 -1.13 18.91 -6.16
N GLU A 65 -2.01 19.91 -6.15
CA GLU A 65 -3.00 20.20 -5.10
C GLU A 65 -2.41 20.25 -3.67
N ILE A 66 -1.26 20.89 -3.49
CA ILE A 66 -0.55 20.86 -2.20
C ILE A 66 -1.32 21.53 -1.06
N SER A 67 -2.25 22.43 -1.34
CA SER A 67 -3.09 23.11 -0.33
C SER A 67 -4.23 22.26 0.23
N THR A 68 -4.58 21.13 -0.41
CA THR A 68 -5.74 20.32 0.01
C THR A 68 -5.61 19.79 1.44
N GLY A 69 -6.59 20.08 2.30
CA GLY A 69 -6.58 19.64 3.69
C GLY A 69 -5.55 20.34 4.58
N LEU A 70 -5.02 21.49 4.15
CA LEU A 70 -4.20 22.38 4.96
C LEU A 70 -4.94 23.70 5.24
N ASP A 71 -4.61 24.34 6.36
CA ASP A 71 -5.01 25.71 6.62
C ASP A 71 -4.18 26.70 5.77
N SER A 72 -4.71 27.91 5.61
CA SER A 72 -4.09 28.95 4.79
C SER A 72 -2.70 29.35 5.29
N SER A 73 -2.49 29.38 6.61
CA SER A 73 -1.21 29.76 7.21
C SER A 73 -0.13 28.72 6.96
N THR A 74 -0.45 27.43 7.12
CA THR A 74 0.46 26.32 6.81
C THR A 74 0.76 26.28 5.31
N THR A 75 -0.24 26.52 4.45
CA THR A 75 -0.05 26.56 2.99
C THR A 75 0.94 27.67 2.60
N PHE A 76 0.76 28.88 3.14
CA PHE A 76 1.67 30.00 2.90
C PHE A 76 3.11 29.66 3.34
N GLN A 77 3.28 29.08 4.53
CA GLN A 77 4.59 28.65 5.01
C GLN A 77 5.25 27.66 4.06
N ILE A 78 4.54 26.62 3.62
CA ILE A 78 5.06 25.60 2.70
C ILE A 78 5.48 26.24 1.37
N VAL A 79 4.62 27.07 0.77
CA VAL A 79 4.92 27.71 -0.52
C VAL A 79 6.10 28.67 -0.40
N ASN A 80 6.19 29.45 0.68
CA ASN A 80 7.30 30.36 0.91
C ASN A 80 8.63 29.60 1.09
N SER A 81 8.59 28.50 1.83
CA SER A 81 9.73 27.60 2.01
C SER A 81 10.18 26.96 0.70
N LEU A 82 9.24 26.51 -0.14
CA LEU A 82 9.54 25.99 -1.47
C LEU A 82 10.17 27.05 -2.36
N ARG A 83 9.58 28.25 -2.40
CA ARG A 83 10.09 29.40 -3.14
C ARG A 83 11.55 29.71 -2.78
N GLN A 84 11.85 29.81 -1.49
CA GLN A 84 13.21 30.03 -1.01
C GLN A 84 14.16 28.91 -1.46
N SER A 85 13.75 27.64 -1.31
CA SER A 85 14.54 26.49 -1.73
C SER A 85 14.85 26.52 -3.24
N ILE A 86 13.85 26.84 -4.07
CA ILE A 86 13.96 26.94 -5.53
C ILE A 86 14.94 28.03 -5.94
N HIS A 87 14.82 29.24 -5.38
CA HIS A 87 15.74 30.34 -5.71
C HIS A 87 17.17 30.09 -5.24
N ILE A 88 17.37 29.40 -4.11
CA ILE A 88 18.70 29.08 -3.60
C ILE A 88 19.36 27.97 -4.43
N LEU A 89 18.59 26.94 -4.80
CA LEU A 89 19.07 25.77 -5.54
C LEU A 89 19.05 25.96 -7.06
N ASN A 90 18.55 27.09 -7.56
CA ASN A 90 18.24 27.33 -8.97
C ASN A 90 17.39 26.19 -9.58
N GLY A 91 16.32 25.82 -8.86
CA GLY A 91 15.33 24.85 -9.32
C GLY A 91 14.21 25.49 -10.14
N THR A 92 13.24 24.67 -10.51
CA THR A 92 11.96 25.07 -11.10
C THR A 92 10.86 24.28 -10.41
N ALA A 93 9.78 24.93 -10.00
CA ALA A 93 8.60 24.22 -9.51
C ALA A 93 7.34 24.65 -10.26
N LEU A 94 6.54 23.66 -10.61
CA LEU A 94 5.19 23.84 -11.10
C LEU A 94 4.24 23.33 -10.02
N ILE A 95 3.42 24.23 -9.48
CA ILE A 95 2.52 23.94 -8.37
C ILE A 95 1.09 24.24 -8.81
N SER A 96 0.19 23.27 -8.66
CA SER A 96 -1.25 23.52 -8.78
C SER A 96 -1.83 23.85 -7.39
N LEU A 97 -2.62 24.92 -7.32
CA LEU A 97 -3.30 25.36 -6.10
C LEU A 97 -4.78 25.61 -6.40
N LEU A 98 -5.64 25.07 -5.54
CA LEU A 98 -7.05 25.42 -5.53
C LEU A 98 -7.25 26.68 -4.68
N GLN A 99 -7.71 27.77 -5.30
CA GLN A 99 -8.12 29.03 -4.64
C GLN A 99 -7.12 29.52 -3.55
N PRO A 100 -5.88 29.85 -3.94
CA PRO A 100 -4.89 30.30 -2.97
C PRO A 100 -5.27 31.65 -2.35
N ALA A 101 -5.01 31.78 -1.05
CA ALA A 101 -5.12 33.05 -0.35
C ALA A 101 -4.23 34.13 -1.02
N PRO A 102 -4.60 35.43 -0.98
CA PRO A 102 -3.87 36.50 -1.65
C PRO A 102 -2.37 36.55 -1.30
N GLU A 103 -2.02 36.27 -0.04
CA GLU A 103 -0.65 36.23 0.45
C GLU A 103 0.14 35.08 -0.18
N THR A 104 -0.51 33.93 -0.38
CA THR A 104 0.12 32.76 -1.04
C THR A 104 0.27 33.01 -2.53
N TYR A 105 -0.74 33.62 -3.16
CA TYR A 105 -0.69 33.99 -4.58
C TYR A 105 0.48 34.94 -4.90
N GLN A 106 0.79 35.87 -3.99
CA GLN A 106 1.90 36.81 -4.15
C GLN A 106 3.30 36.18 -4.13
N LEU A 107 3.43 34.92 -3.68
CA LEU A 107 4.71 34.21 -3.66
C LEU A 107 5.13 33.67 -5.04
N PHE A 108 4.22 33.62 -6.01
CA PHE A 108 4.51 33.07 -7.33
C PHE A 108 5.11 34.11 -8.28
N ASP A 109 6.12 33.68 -9.04
CA ASP A 109 6.75 34.49 -10.08
C ASP A 109 5.87 34.52 -11.36
N ASP A 110 5.43 33.35 -11.82
CA ASP A 110 4.57 33.16 -12.98
C ASP A 110 3.24 32.47 -12.63
N VAL A 111 2.21 32.72 -13.44
CA VAL A 111 0.88 32.11 -13.33
C VAL A 111 0.50 31.45 -14.64
N ILE A 112 -0.02 30.23 -14.54
CA ILE A 112 -0.67 29.51 -15.64
C ILE A 112 -2.16 29.39 -15.29
N LEU A 113 -3.01 30.03 -16.10
CA LEU A 113 -4.45 29.94 -15.98
C LEU A 113 -5.00 28.97 -17.03
N LEU A 114 -5.50 27.83 -16.55
CA LEU A 114 -6.14 26.81 -17.38
C LEU A 114 -7.66 26.84 -17.19
N SER A 115 -8.42 26.90 -18.28
CA SER A 115 -9.88 26.79 -18.26
C SER A 115 -10.34 25.97 -19.47
N ASP A 116 -11.31 25.08 -19.30
CA ASP A 116 -11.84 24.17 -20.35
C ASP A 116 -10.78 23.50 -21.24
N GLY A 117 -9.63 23.13 -20.65
CA GLY A 117 -8.51 22.49 -21.35
C GLY A 117 -7.64 23.42 -22.19
N GLN A 118 -7.82 24.74 -22.09
CA GLN A 118 -7.06 25.76 -22.81
C GLN A 118 -6.30 26.68 -21.85
N ILE A 119 -5.13 27.14 -22.29
CA ILE A 119 -4.34 28.13 -21.56
C ILE A 119 -4.89 29.52 -21.89
N VAL A 120 -5.53 30.12 -20.91
CA VAL A 120 -6.09 31.47 -20.99
C VAL A 120 -5.00 32.53 -20.82
N TYR A 121 -4.04 32.24 -19.94
CA TYR A 121 -2.89 33.10 -19.68
C TYR A 121 -1.70 32.28 -19.17
N GLN A 122 -0.49 32.62 -19.61
CA GLN A 122 0.75 32.05 -19.10
C GLN A 122 1.84 33.14 -19.04
N GLY A 123 2.35 33.44 -17.85
CA GLY A 123 3.49 34.36 -17.70
C GLY A 123 3.50 35.07 -16.35
N PRO A 124 4.21 36.21 -16.26
CA PRO A 124 4.41 36.93 -15.01
C PRO A 124 3.11 37.27 -14.30
N ARG A 125 3.08 37.05 -12.98
CA ARG A 125 1.92 37.30 -12.13
C ARG A 125 1.47 38.76 -12.19
N GLU A 126 2.40 39.70 -12.34
CA GLU A 126 2.15 41.15 -12.33
C GLU A 126 1.27 41.58 -13.51
N ASN A 127 1.46 40.95 -14.67
CA ASN A 127 0.84 41.37 -15.92
C ASN A 127 -0.50 40.69 -16.19
N VAL A 128 -0.91 39.70 -15.39
CA VAL A 128 -2.17 38.97 -15.61
C VAL A 128 -3.38 39.92 -15.58
N LEU A 129 -3.37 40.89 -14.67
CA LEU A 129 -4.45 41.86 -14.55
C LEU A 129 -4.48 42.81 -15.76
N ASP A 130 -3.35 43.08 -16.38
CA ASP A 130 -3.27 43.94 -17.56
C ASP A 130 -3.80 43.23 -18.81
N PHE A 131 -3.58 41.91 -18.92
CA PHE A 131 -4.23 41.09 -19.94
C PHE A 131 -5.76 41.13 -19.84
N PHE A 132 -6.31 40.94 -18.63
CA PHE A 132 -7.76 41.00 -18.44
C PHE A 132 -8.32 42.42 -18.65
N LYS A 133 -7.57 43.47 -18.30
CA LYS A 133 -7.95 44.87 -18.63
C LYS A 133 -7.97 45.11 -20.14
N TYR A 134 -7.01 44.57 -20.89
CA TYR A 134 -6.99 44.64 -22.36
C TYR A 134 -8.27 44.02 -22.95
N MET A 135 -8.73 42.91 -22.37
CA MET A 135 -9.99 42.25 -22.73
C MET A 135 -11.27 42.94 -22.20
N GLY A 136 -11.15 44.04 -21.44
CA GLY A 136 -12.30 44.81 -20.93
C GLY A 136 -12.75 44.46 -19.50
N PHE A 137 -12.03 43.58 -18.81
CA PHE A 137 -12.35 43.14 -17.45
C PHE A 137 -11.45 43.77 -16.39
N ARG A 138 -12.01 44.13 -15.23
CA ARG A 138 -11.24 44.71 -14.12
C ARG A 138 -11.52 44.01 -12.80
N CYS A 139 -10.44 43.60 -12.12
CA CYS A 139 -10.53 43.06 -10.77
C CYS A 139 -10.94 44.16 -9.76
N PRO A 140 -11.98 43.95 -8.94
CA PRO A 140 -12.33 44.84 -7.83
C PRO A 140 -11.26 44.89 -6.75
N LYS A 141 -11.10 46.03 -6.07
CA LYS A 141 -10.05 46.22 -5.03
C LYS A 141 -10.18 45.30 -3.81
N ARG A 142 -11.39 44.86 -3.48
CA ARG A 142 -11.67 44.02 -2.29
C ARG A 142 -11.62 42.52 -2.59
N LYS A 143 -11.38 42.13 -3.84
CA LYS A 143 -11.41 40.73 -4.26
C LYS A 143 -9.99 40.21 -4.46
N GLY A 144 -9.76 38.95 -4.08
CA GLY A 144 -8.50 38.26 -4.35
C GLY A 144 -8.30 38.11 -5.86
N VAL A 145 -7.07 38.30 -6.33
CA VAL A 145 -6.75 38.15 -7.75
C VAL A 145 -7.00 36.71 -8.19
N ALA A 146 -6.60 35.72 -7.39
CA ALA A 146 -6.83 34.32 -7.70
C ALA A 146 -8.33 33.98 -7.87
N ASP A 147 -9.19 34.51 -7.01
CA ASP A 147 -10.66 34.32 -7.12
C ASP A 147 -11.21 34.98 -8.39
N PHE A 148 -10.75 36.20 -8.68
CA PHE A 148 -11.10 36.90 -9.92
C PHE A 148 -10.70 36.09 -11.16
N LEU A 149 -9.50 35.52 -11.20
CA LEU A 149 -9.03 34.73 -12.35
C LEU A 149 -9.86 33.47 -12.59
N GLN A 150 -10.42 32.87 -11.54
CA GLN A 150 -11.34 31.73 -11.69
C GLN A 150 -12.71 32.19 -12.21
N GLU A 151 -13.26 33.26 -11.64
CA GLU A 151 -14.60 33.73 -11.96
C GLU A 151 -14.70 34.45 -13.31
N VAL A 152 -13.66 35.15 -13.77
CA VAL A 152 -13.68 35.88 -15.05
C VAL A 152 -13.81 34.94 -16.26
N THR A 153 -13.46 33.65 -16.10
CA THR A 153 -13.65 32.62 -17.13
C THR A 153 -15.01 31.91 -17.02
N SER A 154 -15.76 32.14 -15.94
CA SER A 154 -17.07 31.53 -15.69
C SER A 154 -18.19 32.29 -16.39
N LYS A 155 -19.06 31.57 -17.10
CA LYS A 155 -20.23 32.16 -17.77
C LYS A 155 -21.20 32.88 -16.83
N LYS A 156 -21.26 32.47 -15.57
CA LYS A 156 -22.18 33.05 -14.58
C LYS A 156 -21.66 34.35 -13.97
N ASP A 157 -20.35 34.46 -13.86
CA ASP A 157 -19.70 35.45 -13.00
C ASP A 157 -18.92 36.49 -13.80
N GLN A 158 -18.67 36.25 -15.09
CA GLN A 158 -17.86 37.13 -15.94
C GLN A 158 -18.47 38.54 -16.11
N GLU A 159 -19.81 38.67 -16.17
CA GLU A 159 -20.50 39.96 -16.38
C GLU A 159 -20.16 41.00 -15.30
N GLN A 160 -20.02 40.55 -14.04
CA GLN A 160 -19.79 41.45 -12.91
C GLN A 160 -18.44 42.21 -12.97
N TYR A 161 -17.53 41.78 -13.84
CA TYR A 161 -16.20 42.36 -14.02
C TYR A 161 -16.07 43.22 -15.27
N TRP A 162 -17.11 43.32 -16.09
CA TRP A 162 -17.12 44.11 -17.30
C TRP A 162 -17.03 45.60 -16.96
N THR A 163 -16.15 46.32 -17.67
CA THR A 163 -15.90 47.76 -17.39
C THR A 163 -16.08 48.70 -18.57
N ARG A 164 -16.29 48.18 -19.78
CA ARG A 164 -16.51 49.04 -20.95
C ARG A 164 -17.96 49.53 -20.92
N ILE A 165 -18.14 50.77 -20.48
CA ILE A 165 -19.46 51.41 -20.31
C ILE A 165 -20.15 51.58 -21.67
N ASP A 166 -19.36 51.77 -22.74
CA ASP A 166 -19.86 52.06 -24.09
C ASP A 166 -20.19 50.79 -24.90
N GLU A 167 -19.85 49.60 -24.40
CA GLU A 167 -20.04 48.32 -25.09
C GLU A 167 -20.96 47.40 -24.25
N PRO A 168 -22.05 46.85 -24.81
CA PRO A 168 -22.88 45.89 -24.10
C PRO A 168 -22.06 44.63 -23.82
N TYR A 169 -22.15 44.11 -22.60
CA TYR A 169 -21.48 42.87 -22.23
C TYR A 169 -21.94 41.72 -23.14
N SER A 170 -20.97 41.01 -23.67
CA SER A 170 -21.17 39.71 -24.32
C SER A 170 -20.22 38.71 -23.68
N PHE A 171 -20.69 37.48 -23.51
CA PHE A 171 -19.88 36.43 -22.92
C PHE A 171 -18.69 36.12 -23.83
N ILE A 172 -17.49 36.39 -23.34
CA ILE A 172 -16.24 36.08 -24.01
C ILE A 172 -15.86 34.65 -23.66
N SER A 173 -15.77 33.82 -24.69
CA SER A 173 -15.46 32.41 -24.54
C SER A 173 -13.99 32.19 -24.15
N VAL A 174 -13.71 31.05 -23.53
CA VAL A 174 -12.33 30.63 -23.20
C VAL A 174 -11.42 30.61 -24.44
N LYS A 175 -11.97 30.26 -25.61
CA LYS A 175 -11.26 30.25 -26.89
C LYS A 175 -10.82 31.64 -27.31
N GLU A 176 -11.72 32.61 -27.20
CA GLU A 176 -11.42 34.01 -27.54
C GLU A 176 -10.36 34.58 -26.59
N PHE A 177 -10.39 34.24 -25.30
CA PHE A 177 -9.29 34.60 -24.41
C PHE A 177 -7.96 33.97 -24.82
N ALA A 178 -7.95 32.68 -25.17
CA ALA A 178 -6.73 31.98 -25.58
C ALA A 178 -6.15 32.58 -26.88
N GLU A 179 -7.00 32.93 -27.85
CA GLU A 179 -6.60 33.61 -29.08
C GLU A 179 -6.09 35.03 -28.80
N ALA A 180 -6.79 35.78 -27.95
CA ALA A 180 -6.36 37.11 -27.54
C ALA A 180 -5.02 37.06 -26.79
N PHE A 181 -4.77 36.03 -25.98
CA PHE A 181 -3.50 35.85 -25.30
C PHE A 181 -2.34 35.69 -26.29
N GLN A 182 -2.51 34.94 -27.38
CA GLN A 182 -1.50 34.83 -28.44
C GLN A 182 -1.18 36.19 -29.10
N SER A 183 -2.17 37.08 -29.17
CA SER A 183 -1.97 38.44 -29.69
C SER A 183 -1.38 39.41 -28.66
N PHE A 184 -1.49 39.09 -27.37
CA PHE A 184 -0.97 39.92 -26.28
C PHE A 184 0.56 39.84 -26.21
N HIS A 185 1.22 40.93 -25.82
CA HIS A 185 2.69 41.03 -25.88
C HIS A 185 3.41 39.91 -25.10
N ILE A 186 2.80 39.35 -24.05
CA ILE A 186 3.35 38.21 -23.29
C ILE A 186 3.22 36.91 -24.06
N GLY A 187 2.05 36.66 -24.66
CA GLY A 187 1.84 35.46 -25.46
C GLY A 187 2.67 35.47 -26.73
N GLN A 188 2.86 36.63 -27.38
CA GLN A 188 3.78 36.79 -28.50
C GLN A 188 5.22 36.47 -28.09
N LYS A 189 5.72 37.10 -27.02
CA LYS A 189 7.07 36.84 -26.51
C LYS A 189 7.27 35.37 -26.13
N LEU A 190 6.30 34.77 -25.46
CA LEU A 190 6.34 33.35 -25.11
C LEU A 190 6.36 32.46 -26.37
N GLY A 191 5.58 32.82 -27.39
CA GLY A 191 5.59 32.15 -28.69
C GLY A 191 6.94 32.24 -29.38
N ASP A 192 7.56 33.43 -29.37
CA ASP A 192 8.90 33.66 -29.92
C ASP A 192 9.97 32.85 -29.16
N ASP A 193 9.91 32.86 -27.83
CA ASP A 193 10.82 32.11 -26.96
C ASP A 193 10.70 30.60 -27.19
N LEU A 194 9.48 30.09 -27.38
CA LEU A 194 9.20 28.67 -27.68
C LEU A 194 9.55 28.29 -29.12
N ALA A 195 9.54 29.24 -30.07
CA ALA A 195 9.90 29.01 -31.46
C ALA A 195 11.42 28.81 -31.65
N ILE A 196 12.25 29.31 -30.72
CA ILE A 196 13.69 29.08 -30.73
C ILE A 196 13.95 27.60 -30.39
N PRO A 197 14.48 26.80 -31.33
CA PRO A 197 14.72 25.38 -31.09
C PRO A 197 15.78 25.19 -30.02
N PHE A 198 15.51 24.32 -29.04
CA PHE A 198 16.45 24.02 -27.97
C PHE A 198 17.69 23.28 -28.50
N ASP A 199 18.85 23.93 -28.41
CA ASP A 199 20.13 23.35 -28.82
C ASP A 199 20.69 22.41 -27.75
N LYS A 200 20.54 21.11 -27.97
CA LYS A 200 21.05 20.06 -27.06
C LYS A 200 22.56 20.13 -26.86
N SER A 201 23.33 20.68 -27.80
CA SER A 201 24.80 20.75 -27.69
C SER A 201 25.28 21.72 -26.60
N LYS A 202 24.45 22.72 -26.25
CA LYS A 202 24.70 23.68 -25.17
C LYS A 202 24.28 23.18 -23.80
N SER A 203 23.60 22.03 -23.73
CA SER A 203 23.17 21.46 -22.46
C SER A 203 24.33 20.79 -21.72
N HIS A 204 24.41 21.00 -20.41
CA HIS A 204 25.37 20.27 -19.59
C HIS A 204 25.06 18.76 -19.68
N PRO A 205 26.05 17.87 -19.85
CA PRO A 205 25.81 16.43 -20.02
C PRO A 205 25.02 15.81 -18.85
N ASP A 206 25.17 16.37 -17.64
CA ASP A 206 24.44 15.96 -16.43
C ASP A 206 23.12 16.73 -16.19
N ALA A 207 22.66 17.54 -17.14
CA ALA A 207 21.40 18.29 -17.00
C ALA A 207 20.17 17.38 -16.95
N LEU A 208 20.22 16.21 -17.61
CA LEU A 208 19.18 15.19 -17.59
C LEU A 208 19.80 13.84 -17.24
N SER A 209 19.40 13.27 -16.10
CA SER A 209 19.82 11.91 -15.72
C SER A 209 19.35 10.90 -16.75
N LYS A 210 20.29 10.10 -17.27
CA LYS A 210 19.97 8.95 -18.13
C LYS A 210 19.69 7.69 -17.32
N ASP A 211 20.10 7.69 -16.05
CA ASP A 211 19.93 6.55 -15.16
C ASP A 211 18.58 6.61 -14.45
N LYS A 212 17.94 5.43 -14.38
CA LYS A 212 16.64 5.26 -13.73
C LYS A 212 16.69 5.42 -12.21
N TYR A 213 17.84 5.18 -11.60
CA TYR A 213 18.05 5.27 -10.14
C TYR A 213 19.29 6.12 -9.88
N GLY A 214 19.22 7.05 -8.93
CA GLY A 214 20.31 8.00 -8.65
C GLY A 214 21.49 7.43 -7.86
N VAL A 215 21.41 6.18 -7.39
CA VAL A 215 22.39 5.57 -6.47
C VAL A 215 22.76 4.16 -6.98
N PRO A 216 24.03 3.72 -6.85
CA PRO A 216 24.45 2.39 -7.26
C PRO A 216 23.71 1.28 -6.48
N LYS A 217 23.55 0.12 -7.14
CA LYS A 217 22.79 -1.03 -6.60
C LYS A 217 23.26 -1.50 -5.21
N LYS A 218 24.56 -1.42 -4.93
CA LYS A 218 25.13 -1.83 -3.63
C LYS A 218 24.70 -0.91 -2.49
N GLU A 219 24.71 0.39 -2.74
CA GLU A 219 24.29 1.38 -1.74
C GLU A 219 22.78 1.36 -1.52
N LEU A 220 22.00 1.17 -2.57
CA LEU A 220 20.56 0.92 -2.45
C LEU A 220 20.27 -0.27 -1.53
N LEU A 221 20.96 -1.40 -1.74
CA LEU A 221 20.79 -2.57 -0.88
C LEU A 221 21.20 -2.28 0.57
N LYS A 222 22.32 -1.58 0.78
CA LYS A 222 22.80 -1.18 2.11
C LYS A 222 21.79 -0.28 2.83
N ALA A 223 21.23 0.70 2.13
CA ALA A 223 20.23 1.63 2.66
C ALA A 223 18.90 0.93 2.98
N CYS A 224 18.42 0.05 2.10
CA CYS A 224 17.21 -0.74 2.37
C CYS A 224 17.41 -1.71 3.53
N LEU A 225 18.61 -2.30 3.68
CA LEU A 225 18.96 -3.18 4.79
C LEU A 225 19.04 -2.43 6.12
N SER A 226 19.69 -1.28 6.17
CA SER A 226 19.75 -0.46 7.39
C SER A 226 18.36 0.02 7.80
N ARG A 227 17.53 0.42 6.84
CA ARG A 227 16.12 0.78 7.08
C ARG A 227 15.32 -0.37 7.67
N GLU A 228 15.38 -1.57 7.08
CA GLU A 228 14.61 -2.71 7.58
C GLU A 228 15.10 -3.12 8.97
N LEU A 229 16.41 -3.11 9.24
CA LEU A 229 16.97 -3.38 10.56
C LEU A 229 16.48 -2.35 11.60
N LEU A 230 16.46 -1.06 11.25
CA LEU A 230 15.93 -0.01 12.11
C LEU A 230 14.44 -0.22 12.42
N LEU A 231 13.64 -0.54 11.40
CA LEU A 231 12.20 -0.83 11.56
C LEU A 231 11.98 -2.07 12.43
N MET A 232 12.80 -3.11 12.27
CA MET A 232 12.75 -4.30 13.12
C MET A 232 13.07 -3.97 14.57
N LYS A 233 14.10 -3.16 14.83
CA LYS A 233 14.47 -2.72 16.18
C LYS A 233 13.37 -1.86 16.82
N ARG A 234 12.75 -0.95 16.08
CA ARG A 234 11.66 -0.09 16.58
C ARG A 234 10.39 -0.88 16.86
N ASN A 235 10.11 -1.92 16.06
CA ASN A 235 8.99 -2.83 16.27
C ASN A 235 9.37 -4.10 17.03
N LEU A 236 10.39 -4.03 17.90
CA LEU A 236 10.87 -5.19 18.67
C LEU A 236 9.74 -5.85 19.49
N PHE A 237 8.78 -5.07 19.97
CA PHE A 237 7.61 -5.55 20.70
C PHE A 237 6.85 -6.66 19.95
N VAL A 238 6.64 -6.50 18.64
CA VAL A 238 5.94 -7.50 17.81
C VAL A 238 6.73 -8.81 17.76
N TYR A 239 8.06 -8.72 17.66
CA TYR A 239 8.93 -9.91 17.64
C TYR A 239 8.96 -10.60 19.00
N VAL A 240 9.05 -9.85 20.10
CA VAL A 240 9.00 -10.41 21.47
C VAL A 240 7.66 -11.10 21.72
N PHE A 241 6.54 -10.48 21.32
CA PHE A 241 5.22 -11.10 21.45
C PHE A 241 5.11 -12.39 20.64
N LYS A 242 5.63 -12.42 19.40
CA LYS A 242 5.70 -13.66 18.60
C LYS A 242 6.51 -14.76 19.28
N MET A 243 7.65 -14.42 19.90
CA MET A 243 8.46 -15.37 20.67
C MET A 243 7.66 -15.94 21.85
N PHE A 244 6.98 -15.09 22.61
CA PHE A 244 6.13 -15.53 23.72
C PHE A 244 4.98 -16.43 23.24
N GLN A 245 4.31 -16.04 22.15
CA GLN A 245 3.25 -16.85 21.52
C GLN A 245 3.78 -18.23 21.11
N LEU A 246 4.98 -18.30 20.51
CA LEU A 246 5.61 -19.57 20.14
C LEU A 246 5.90 -20.45 21.36
N ILE A 247 6.41 -19.86 22.44
CA ILE A 247 6.65 -20.57 23.71
C ILE A 247 5.33 -21.09 24.30
N PHE A 248 4.29 -20.25 24.32
CA PHE A 248 2.99 -20.64 24.86
C PHE A 248 2.36 -21.80 24.08
N ILE A 249 2.37 -21.74 22.75
CA ILE A 249 1.85 -22.84 21.91
C ILE A 249 2.72 -24.09 22.05
N GLY A 250 4.05 -23.93 22.13
CA GLY A 250 4.95 -25.06 22.35
C GLY A 250 4.72 -25.72 23.70
N PHE A 251 4.44 -24.95 24.76
CA PHE A 251 4.05 -25.49 26.07
C PHE A 251 2.77 -26.32 25.99
N ILE A 252 1.71 -25.80 25.34
CA ILE A 252 0.47 -26.55 25.10
C ILE A 252 0.76 -27.85 24.34
N THR A 253 1.56 -27.77 23.28
CA THR A 253 1.94 -28.93 22.45
C THR A 253 2.60 -30.02 23.28
N VAL A 254 3.55 -29.62 24.12
CA VAL A 254 4.30 -30.53 25.01
C VAL A 254 3.39 -31.17 26.05
N THR A 255 2.44 -30.43 26.62
CA THR A 255 1.48 -30.99 27.59
C THR A 255 0.53 -32.00 26.98
N ILE A 256 0.18 -31.85 25.70
CA ILE A 256 -0.69 -32.79 24.98
C ILE A 256 0.06 -34.08 24.64
N PHE A 257 1.32 -33.99 24.23
CA PHE A 257 2.14 -35.13 23.79
C PHE A 257 3.24 -35.45 24.82
N LEU A 258 2.85 -35.64 26.08
CA LEU A 258 3.78 -35.99 27.14
C LEU A 258 4.41 -37.36 26.89
N ARG A 259 5.75 -37.43 26.93
CA ARG A 259 6.52 -38.66 26.70
C ARG A 259 6.11 -39.84 27.58
N ILE A 260 5.63 -39.58 28.79
CA ILE A 260 5.24 -40.64 29.74
C ILE A 260 4.05 -41.47 29.21
N GLU A 261 3.16 -40.86 28.42
CA GLU A 261 1.99 -41.53 27.87
C GLU A 261 2.25 -42.11 26.45
N MET A 262 3.39 -41.77 25.85
CA MET A 262 3.72 -42.13 24.47
C MET A 262 4.62 -43.39 24.39
N HIS A 263 3.96 -44.54 24.43
CA HIS A 263 4.59 -45.86 24.28
C HIS A 263 5.07 -46.10 22.84
N ARG A 264 5.95 -47.09 22.61
CA ARG A 264 6.57 -47.34 21.29
C ARG A 264 6.41 -48.79 20.82
N ASP A 265 5.41 -49.47 21.33
CA ASP A 265 5.31 -50.92 21.24
C ASP A 265 4.34 -51.36 20.13
N THR A 266 3.41 -50.48 19.72
CA THR A 266 2.36 -50.81 18.75
C THR A 266 2.30 -49.85 17.55
N ILE A 267 1.67 -50.32 16.47
CA ILE A 267 1.38 -49.49 15.28
C ILE A 267 0.44 -48.32 15.63
N THR A 268 -0.46 -48.52 16.59
CA THR A 268 -1.35 -47.48 17.12
C THR A 268 -0.57 -46.36 17.80
N ASP A 269 0.45 -46.68 18.57
CA ASP A 269 1.31 -45.66 19.21
C ASP A 269 2.12 -44.89 18.17
N GLY A 270 2.61 -45.57 17.13
CA GLY A 270 3.22 -44.93 15.96
C GLY A 270 2.30 -43.92 15.27
N GLY A 271 0.99 -44.19 15.26
CA GLY A 271 -0.02 -43.25 14.78
C GLY A 271 -0.12 -41.97 15.62
N ILE A 272 0.02 -42.07 16.94
CA ILE A 272 0.01 -40.93 17.87
C ILE A 272 1.26 -40.07 17.65
N PHE A 273 2.44 -40.68 17.54
CA PHE A 273 3.69 -39.97 17.20
C PHE A 273 3.60 -39.26 15.83
N MET A 274 3.05 -39.93 14.81
CA MET A 274 2.78 -39.30 13.51
C MET A 274 1.84 -38.09 13.62
N GLY A 275 0.81 -38.19 14.47
CA GLY A 275 -0.10 -37.08 14.77
C GLY A 275 0.59 -35.91 15.45
N ALA A 276 1.51 -36.18 16.38
CA ALA A 276 2.31 -35.16 17.04
C ALA A 276 3.26 -34.44 16.06
N LEU A 277 3.94 -35.18 15.18
CA LEU A 277 4.80 -34.62 14.13
C LEU A 277 4.00 -33.75 13.15
N PHE A 278 2.81 -34.21 12.75
CA PHE A 278 1.91 -33.44 11.91
C PHE A 278 1.46 -32.15 12.62
N PHE A 279 1.05 -32.23 13.89
CA PHE A 279 0.63 -31.07 14.67
C PHE A 279 1.74 -30.02 14.80
N ILE A 280 2.99 -30.44 15.03
CA ILE A 280 4.16 -29.57 15.04
C ILE A 280 4.32 -28.85 13.69
N LEU A 281 4.27 -29.60 12.60
CA LEU A 281 4.46 -29.07 11.26
C LEU A 281 3.36 -28.07 10.89
N VAL A 282 2.11 -28.36 11.25
CA VAL A 282 0.97 -27.46 11.08
C VAL A 282 1.12 -26.19 11.90
N THR A 283 1.56 -26.31 13.15
CA THR A 283 1.76 -25.15 14.05
C THR A 283 2.84 -24.20 13.51
N VAL A 284 3.97 -24.75 13.05
CA VAL A 284 5.04 -23.97 12.41
C VAL A 284 4.52 -23.29 11.14
N MET A 285 3.68 -23.96 10.36
CA MET A 285 3.02 -23.34 9.21
C MET A 285 2.12 -22.17 9.60
N PHE A 286 1.23 -22.34 10.57
CA PHE A 286 0.31 -21.28 11.02
C PHE A 286 1.03 -20.03 11.54
N ASN A 287 2.21 -20.16 12.16
CA ASN A 287 2.98 -19.00 12.61
C ASN A 287 3.32 -18.05 11.43
N GLY A 288 3.59 -18.61 10.25
CA GLY A 288 3.83 -17.82 9.04
C GLY A 288 2.65 -16.93 8.63
N PHE A 289 1.42 -17.24 9.04
CA PHE A 289 0.22 -16.46 8.69
C PHE A 289 0.29 -15.01 9.19
N ALA A 290 0.87 -14.78 10.36
CA ALA A 290 1.01 -13.43 10.92
C ALA A 290 1.89 -12.51 10.05
N GLU A 291 2.76 -13.05 9.21
CA GLU A 291 3.60 -12.27 8.27
C GLU A 291 2.79 -11.69 7.10
N LEU A 292 1.67 -12.32 6.74
CA LEU A 292 0.81 -11.87 5.65
C LEU A 292 0.25 -10.47 5.96
N THR A 293 -0.34 -10.29 7.14
CA THR A 293 -0.91 -9.01 7.57
C THR A 293 0.16 -7.92 7.66
N LEU A 294 1.31 -8.23 8.27
CA LEU A 294 2.42 -7.27 8.39
C LEU A 294 2.99 -6.84 7.04
N THR A 295 2.99 -7.74 6.05
CA THR A 295 3.45 -7.43 4.69
C THR A 295 2.47 -6.48 4.01
N ILE A 296 1.16 -6.75 4.09
CA ILE A 296 0.12 -5.94 3.44
C ILE A 296 0.12 -4.50 3.95
N LEU A 297 0.31 -4.30 5.26
CA LEU A 297 0.39 -2.96 5.86
C LEU A 297 1.56 -2.12 5.30
N LYS A 298 2.65 -2.75 4.85
CA LYS A 298 3.81 -2.05 4.26
C LYS A 298 3.64 -1.76 2.76
N LEU A 299 2.73 -2.44 2.06
CA LEU A 299 2.59 -2.35 0.60
C LEU A 299 2.27 -0.96 0.06
N PRO A 300 1.36 -0.15 0.66
CA PRO A 300 1.03 1.17 0.12
C PRO A 300 2.24 2.10 0.04
N VAL A 301 3.06 2.13 1.09
CA VAL A 301 4.30 2.92 1.13
C VAL A 301 5.31 2.40 0.11
N PHE A 302 5.42 1.07 -0.01
CA PHE A 302 6.28 0.46 -1.02
C PHE A 302 5.89 0.85 -2.45
N TYR A 303 4.59 0.79 -2.79
CA TYR A 303 4.13 1.17 -4.14
C TYR A 303 4.40 2.64 -4.44
N LYS A 304 4.11 3.54 -3.49
CA LYS A 304 4.47 4.96 -3.62
C LYS A 304 5.95 5.14 -3.95
N GLN A 305 6.85 4.52 -3.18
CA GLN A 305 8.30 4.66 -3.36
C GLN A 305 8.81 3.99 -4.64
N ARG A 306 8.22 2.85 -5.03
CA ARG A 306 8.54 2.16 -6.28
C ARG A 306 8.18 3.01 -7.49
N ASP A 307 6.98 3.60 -7.48
CA ASP A 307 6.43 4.37 -8.60
C ASP A 307 7.17 5.70 -8.76
N LEU A 308 7.66 6.28 -7.66
CA LEU A 308 8.57 7.44 -7.64
C LEU A 308 10.04 7.07 -7.92
N LEU A 309 10.34 5.82 -8.26
CA LEU A 309 11.67 5.32 -8.62
C LEU A 309 12.74 5.47 -7.52
N PHE A 310 12.35 5.41 -6.25
CA PHE A 310 13.31 5.48 -5.14
C PHE A 310 14.21 4.25 -5.09
N TYR A 311 13.62 3.06 -5.26
CA TYR A 311 14.35 1.80 -5.33
C TYR A 311 13.54 0.72 -6.07
N PRO A 312 14.22 -0.27 -6.68
CA PRO A 312 13.55 -1.40 -7.33
C PRO A 312 13.00 -2.43 -6.32
N SER A 313 12.02 -3.24 -6.74
CA SER A 313 11.34 -4.23 -5.89
C SER A 313 12.28 -5.29 -5.26
N TRP A 314 13.39 -5.62 -5.91
CA TRP A 314 14.39 -6.54 -5.34
C TRP A 314 15.15 -5.93 -4.17
N ALA A 315 15.40 -4.62 -4.18
CA ALA A 315 16.10 -3.92 -3.10
C ALA A 315 15.24 -3.85 -1.83
N TYR A 316 13.92 -3.93 -1.97
CA TYR A 316 12.99 -4.08 -0.86
C TYR A 316 12.91 -5.51 -0.33
N SER A 317 12.70 -6.49 -1.22
CA SER A 317 12.41 -7.87 -0.82
C SER A 317 13.62 -8.65 -0.30
N LEU A 318 14.82 -8.43 -0.86
CA LEU A 318 16.03 -9.15 -0.44
C LEU A 318 16.43 -8.86 1.01
N PRO A 319 16.52 -7.59 1.48
CA PRO A 319 16.81 -7.30 2.89
C PRO A 319 15.82 -7.93 3.86
N THR A 320 14.52 -7.89 3.55
CA THR A 320 13.50 -8.52 4.41
C THR A 320 13.70 -10.03 4.50
N TRP A 321 14.10 -10.69 3.41
CA TRP A 321 14.40 -12.11 3.42
C TRP A 321 15.67 -12.43 4.23
N ILE A 322 16.78 -11.72 3.98
CA ILE A 322 18.04 -11.91 4.73
C ILE A 322 17.86 -11.62 6.23
N LEU A 323 17.15 -10.53 6.53
CA LEU A 323 16.62 -10.11 7.85
C LEU A 323 16.03 -11.23 8.69
N LYS A 324 15.18 -12.01 8.02
CA LYS A 324 14.36 -13.04 8.62
C LYS A 324 15.12 -14.33 8.90
N ILE A 325 16.20 -14.61 8.16
CA ILE A 325 16.88 -15.91 8.22
C ILE A 325 17.34 -16.24 9.66
N PRO A 326 18.06 -15.34 10.37
CA PRO A 326 18.49 -15.58 11.74
C PRO A 326 17.33 -15.75 12.72
N ILE A 327 16.26 -14.97 12.57
CA ILE A 327 15.07 -15.06 13.43
C ILE A 327 14.41 -16.42 13.28
N SER A 328 14.22 -16.90 12.05
CA SER A 328 13.61 -18.21 11.83
C SER A 328 14.49 -19.37 12.33
N ILE A 329 15.82 -19.21 12.35
CA ILE A 329 16.74 -20.19 12.97
C ILE A 329 16.54 -20.20 14.48
N LEU A 330 16.40 -19.03 15.10
CA LEU A 330 16.12 -18.89 16.53
C LEU A 330 14.77 -19.53 16.88
N ASP A 331 13.70 -19.23 16.12
CA ASP A 331 12.37 -19.83 16.30
C ASP A 331 12.43 -21.35 16.21
N ALA A 332 13.11 -21.89 15.19
CA ALA A 332 13.27 -23.33 15.01
C ALA A 332 14.05 -23.96 16.17
N THR A 333 15.12 -23.32 16.61
CA THR A 333 15.97 -23.82 17.71
C THR A 333 15.19 -23.87 19.02
N LEU A 334 14.44 -22.81 19.33
CA LEU A 334 13.62 -22.74 20.52
C LEU A 334 12.52 -23.82 20.50
N TRP A 335 11.87 -23.99 19.35
CA TRP A 335 10.85 -25.02 19.18
C TRP A 335 11.41 -26.42 19.40
N VAL A 336 12.52 -26.76 18.73
CA VAL A 336 13.19 -28.05 18.88
C VAL A 336 13.59 -28.27 20.33
N LEU A 337 14.17 -27.28 21.01
CA LEU A 337 14.57 -27.40 22.41
C LEU A 337 13.40 -27.74 23.33
N MET A 338 12.23 -27.16 23.11
CA MET A 338 11.03 -27.47 23.92
C MET A 338 10.43 -28.83 23.58
N SER A 339 10.28 -29.16 22.29
CA SER A 339 9.65 -30.41 21.88
C SER A 339 10.56 -31.63 22.10
N TYR A 340 11.87 -31.49 21.89
CA TYR A 340 12.82 -32.61 21.83
C TYR A 340 12.92 -33.36 23.15
N TYR A 341 13.25 -32.66 24.25
CA TYR A 341 13.50 -33.33 25.53
C TYR A 341 12.23 -33.88 26.18
N ILE A 342 11.09 -33.23 25.95
CA ILE A 342 9.85 -33.52 26.66
C ILE A 342 8.95 -34.50 25.88
N ILE A 343 9.03 -34.51 24.55
CA ILE A 343 8.27 -35.43 23.69
C ILE A 343 9.14 -36.62 23.23
N GLY A 344 10.46 -36.44 23.09
CA GLY A 344 11.44 -37.51 22.84
C GLY A 344 11.73 -37.80 21.35
N PHE A 345 11.60 -36.80 20.47
CA PHE A 345 11.86 -36.90 19.01
C PHE A 345 13.35 -36.90 18.64
N ASP A 346 13.71 -37.29 17.40
CA ASP A 346 15.01 -37.02 16.78
C ASP A 346 15.07 -35.59 16.13
N PRO A 347 16.20 -34.86 16.17
CA PRO A 347 16.24 -33.42 15.84
C PRO A 347 16.09 -33.13 14.34
N ASN A 348 15.25 -32.15 13.97
CA ASN A 348 15.22 -31.57 12.62
C ASN A 348 14.76 -30.09 12.61
N VAL A 349 15.21 -29.33 11.60
CA VAL A 349 15.07 -27.87 11.49
C VAL A 349 14.25 -27.50 10.26
N GLY A 350 13.13 -26.77 10.42
CA GLY A 350 12.34 -26.32 9.27
C GLY A 350 11.23 -25.31 9.59
N SER A 351 11.60 -24.03 9.77
CA SER A 351 10.65 -22.92 10.05
C SER A 351 10.48 -21.91 8.90
N GLN A 352 11.48 -21.74 8.03
CA GLN A 352 11.52 -20.61 7.07
C GLN A 352 10.53 -20.69 5.91
N MET A 353 10.21 -21.88 5.41
CA MET A 353 9.42 -22.04 4.19
C MET A 353 7.98 -21.51 4.37
N ALA A 354 7.35 -21.75 5.53
CA ALA A 354 6.01 -21.25 5.83
C ALA A 354 5.96 -19.72 5.77
N SER A 355 6.96 -19.06 6.35
CA SER A 355 7.11 -17.61 6.34
C SER A 355 7.22 -17.04 4.91
N ALA A 356 7.92 -17.74 4.00
CA ALA A 356 8.06 -17.35 2.60
C ALA A 356 6.74 -17.50 1.81
N LEU A 357 5.99 -18.58 2.04
CA LEU A 357 4.69 -18.82 1.41
C LEU A 357 3.67 -17.73 1.76
N PHE A 358 3.56 -17.35 3.05
CA PHE A 358 2.60 -16.32 3.47
C PHE A 358 2.99 -14.90 3.03
N ARG A 359 4.28 -14.60 2.86
CA ARG A 359 4.72 -13.36 2.20
C ARG A 359 4.33 -13.31 0.74
N PHE A 360 4.53 -14.42 0.01
CA PHE A 360 4.08 -14.52 -1.37
C PHE A 360 2.57 -14.31 -1.48
N MET A 361 1.78 -14.94 -0.63
CA MET A 361 0.33 -14.76 -0.58
C MET A 361 -0.09 -13.34 -0.20
N GLY A 362 0.63 -12.68 0.73
CA GLY A 362 0.41 -11.27 1.06
C GLY A 362 0.73 -10.33 -0.12
N GLY A 363 1.83 -10.57 -0.81
CA GLY A 363 2.22 -9.83 -2.02
C GLY A 363 1.27 -10.03 -3.20
N LEU A 364 0.70 -11.23 -3.36
CA LEU A 364 -0.26 -11.54 -4.42
C LEU A 364 -1.66 -11.00 -4.09
N GLY A 365 -2.08 -11.17 -2.83
CA GLY A 365 -3.39 -10.79 -2.33
C GLY A 365 -3.58 -9.28 -2.14
N ARG A 366 -2.50 -8.50 -1.87
CA ARG A 366 -2.40 -7.01 -1.83
C ARG A 366 -3.43 -6.24 -0.97
N ASN A 367 -4.47 -6.91 -0.48
CA ASN A 367 -5.55 -6.46 0.37
C ASN A 367 -5.77 -7.54 1.44
N ILE A 368 -6.02 -7.15 2.69
CA ILE A 368 -6.13 -8.07 3.82
C ILE A 368 -7.25 -9.10 3.64
N ILE A 369 -8.39 -8.73 3.07
CA ILE A 369 -9.56 -9.62 2.92
C ILE A 369 -9.26 -10.69 1.87
N VAL A 370 -8.75 -10.26 0.71
CA VAL A 370 -8.41 -11.16 -0.40
C VAL A 370 -7.25 -12.07 0.00
N ALA A 371 -6.21 -11.51 0.61
CA ALA A 371 -5.04 -12.28 1.05
C ALA A 371 -5.39 -13.26 2.16
N ASN A 372 -6.23 -12.91 3.13
CA ASN A 372 -6.67 -13.85 4.18
C ASN A 372 -7.55 -14.96 3.60
N THR A 373 -8.46 -14.65 2.67
CA THR A 373 -9.36 -15.64 2.06
C THR A 373 -8.58 -16.61 1.19
N CYS A 374 -7.77 -16.09 0.25
CA CYS A 374 -6.92 -16.91 -0.61
C CYS A 374 -5.83 -17.63 0.19
N GLY A 375 -5.25 -16.98 1.20
CA GLY A 375 -4.24 -17.55 2.10
C GLY A 375 -4.77 -18.71 2.92
N SER A 376 -5.98 -18.57 3.49
CA SER A 376 -6.65 -19.65 4.25
C SER A 376 -7.03 -20.82 3.33
N PHE A 377 -7.51 -20.53 2.12
CA PHE A 377 -7.81 -21.57 1.13
C PHE A 377 -6.55 -22.31 0.67
N ALA A 378 -5.48 -21.58 0.34
CA ALA A 378 -4.19 -22.17 -0.05
C ALA A 378 -3.61 -23.01 1.10
N MET A 379 -3.75 -22.54 2.34
CA MET A 379 -3.34 -23.29 3.52
C MET A 379 -4.12 -24.60 3.65
N LEU A 380 -5.45 -24.56 3.53
CA LEU A 380 -6.28 -25.76 3.56
C LEU A 380 -5.88 -26.74 2.45
N ALA A 381 -5.65 -26.26 1.24
CA ALA A 381 -5.23 -27.09 0.11
C ALA A 381 -3.88 -27.77 0.40
N VAL A 382 -2.89 -27.03 0.94
CA VAL A 382 -1.59 -27.58 1.30
C VAL A 382 -1.69 -28.59 2.45
N LEU A 383 -2.56 -28.35 3.45
CA LEU A 383 -2.83 -29.26 4.57
C LEU A 383 -3.42 -30.60 4.10
N VAL A 384 -4.47 -30.53 3.29
CA VAL A 384 -5.15 -31.72 2.75
C VAL A 384 -4.20 -32.54 1.86
N MET A 385 -3.35 -31.87 1.08
CA MET A 385 -2.35 -32.49 0.21
C MET A 385 -1.03 -32.86 0.92
N GLY A 386 -0.93 -32.69 2.23
CA GLY A 386 0.30 -32.95 2.99
C GLY A 386 0.61 -34.43 3.25
N GLY A 387 -0.27 -35.36 2.87
CA GLY A 387 -0.05 -36.80 3.02
C GLY A 387 -0.49 -37.41 4.36
N PHE A 388 -0.79 -36.59 5.37
CA PHE A 388 -1.29 -37.06 6.67
C PHE A 388 -2.81 -37.21 6.70
N VAL A 389 -3.56 -36.18 6.23
CA VAL A 389 -5.03 -36.18 6.21
C VAL A 389 -5.57 -37.13 5.14
N LEU A 390 -5.01 -37.06 3.93
CA LEU A 390 -5.21 -38.04 2.87
C LEU A 390 -3.91 -38.78 2.63
N THR A 391 -3.94 -40.10 2.81
CA THR A 391 -2.83 -40.96 2.41
C THR A 391 -2.69 -40.95 0.90
N ARG A 392 -1.45 -41.03 0.41
CA ARG A 392 -1.13 -40.98 -1.02
C ARG A 392 -1.96 -41.98 -1.85
N ASP A 393 -2.13 -43.19 -1.33
CA ASP A 393 -2.82 -44.28 -2.03
C ASP A 393 -4.34 -44.08 -2.10
N ALA A 394 -4.90 -43.26 -1.21
CA ALA A 394 -6.32 -42.88 -1.23
C ALA A 394 -6.62 -41.73 -2.21
N VAL A 395 -5.59 -41.01 -2.69
CA VAL A 395 -5.77 -39.91 -3.65
C VAL A 395 -6.01 -40.48 -5.06
N LYS A 396 -7.10 -40.04 -5.70
CA LYS A 396 -7.39 -40.43 -7.09
C LYS A 396 -6.25 -40.04 -8.03
N LYS A 397 -5.93 -40.91 -9.00
CA LYS A 397 -4.80 -40.75 -9.93
C LYS A 397 -4.75 -39.40 -10.66
N TRP A 398 -5.89 -38.80 -11.01
CA TRP A 398 -5.96 -37.51 -11.70
C TRP A 398 -5.69 -36.29 -10.79
N TRP A 399 -5.73 -36.47 -9.47
CA TRP A 399 -5.51 -35.40 -8.47
C TRP A 399 -4.19 -35.56 -7.72
N ILE A 400 -3.41 -36.61 -8.02
CA ILE A 400 -2.14 -36.93 -7.36
C ILE A 400 -1.07 -35.84 -7.52
N TRP A 401 -1.18 -35.01 -8.56
CA TRP A 401 -0.26 -33.88 -8.77
C TRP A 401 -0.31 -32.87 -7.62
N GLY A 402 -1.47 -32.71 -6.95
CA GLY A 402 -1.61 -31.82 -5.80
C GLY A 402 -0.74 -32.26 -4.61
N TYR A 403 -0.61 -33.57 -4.41
CA TYR A 403 0.30 -34.16 -3.43
C TYR A 403 1.77 -33.83 -3.76
N TRP A 404 2.17 -33.92 -5.03
CA TRP A 404 3.55 -33.66 -5.48
C TRP A 404 3.95 -32.18 -5.45
N ILE A 405 2.99 -31.27 -5.59
CA ILE A 405 3.20 -29.82 -5.51
C ILE A 405 3.23 -29.33 -4.06
N SER A 406 2.65 -30.07 -3.12
CA SER A 406 2.51 -29.61 -1.74
C SER A 406 3.86 -29.57 -1.02
N PRO A 407 4.31 -28.39 -0.54
CA PRO A 407 5.52 -28.30 0.26
C PRO A 407 5.41 -29.07 1.59
N LEU A 408 4.19 -29.17 2.13
CA LEU A 408 3.91 -29.88 3.38
C LEU A 408 4.16 -31.38 3.25
N MET A 409 3.94 -31.97 2.07
CA MET A 409 4.23 -33.38 1.80
C MET A 409 5.72 -33.70 1.99
N TYR A 410 6.60 -32.85 1.45
CA TYR A 410 8.05 -33.00 1.60
C TYR A 410 8.49 -32.81 3.06
N GLY A 411 7.90 -31.85 3.78
CA GLY A 411 8.15 -31.65 5.21
C GLY A 411 7.70 -32.85 6.07
N GLN A 412 6.47 -33.34 5.83
CA GLN A 412 5.92 -34.48 6.55
C GLN A 412 6.73 -35.75 6.31
N ASN A 413 7.08 -36.04 5.05
CA ASN A 413 7.89 -37.20 4.69
C ASN A 413 9.29 -37.11 5.32
N ALA A 414 9.94 -35.94 5.29
CA ALA A 414 11.27 -35.79 5.88
C ALA A 414 11.27 -36.01 7.39
N ILE A 415 10.31 -35.43 8.11
CA ILE A 415 10.23 -35.55 9.57
C ILE A 415 9.80 -36.97 9.98
N ALA A 416 8.84 -37.57 9.27
CA ALA A 416 8.42 -38.95 9.53
C ALA A 416 9.54 -39.96 9.29
N VAL A 417 10.27 -39.84 8.18
CA VAL A 417 11.40 -40.74 7.87
C VAL A 417 12.53 -40.58 8.89
N ASN A 418 12.79 -39.35 9.37
CA ASN A 418 13.78 -39.09 10.41
C ASN A 418 13.43 -39.80 11.73
N GLU A 419 12.18 -39.69 12.17
CA GLU A 419 11.73 -40.28 13.44
C GLU A 419 11.63 -41.82 13.34
N PHE A 420 10.91 -42.36 12.34
CA PHE A 420 10.59 -43.78 12.29
C PHE A 420 11.73 -44.67 11.79
N LEU A 421 12.79 -44.12 11.19
CA LEU A 421 14.04 -44.86 10.94
C LEU A 421 15.03 -44.77 12.11
N GLY A 422 14.69 -44.01 13.16
CA GLY A 422 15.47 -43.85 14.38
C GLY A 422 15.64 -45.16 15.15
N LYS A 423 16.65 -45.21 16.04
CA LYS A 423 17.00 -46.43 16.79
C LYS A 423 15.84 -46.96 17.65
N SER A 424 14.96 -46.08 18.11
CA SER A 424 13.85 -46.42 18.98
C SER A 424 12.72 -47.20 18.31
N TRP A 425 12.60 -47.12 16.98
CA TRP A 425 11.54 -47.77 16.20
C TRP A 425 12.02 -49.03 15.46
N ARG A 426 13.24 -49.51 15.77
CA ARG A 426 13.86 -50.69 15.16
C ARG A 426 13.36 -52.03 15.70
N GLN A 427 12.48 -52.00 16.70
CA GLN A 427 11.88 -53.20 17.26
C GLN A 427 11.11 -53.95 16.17
N VAL A 428 11.28 -55.27 16.11
CA VAL A 428 10.59 -56.13 15.13
C VAL A 428 9.43 -56.82 15.85
N PRO A 429 8.18 -56.52 15.48
CA PRO A 429 7.02 -57.19 16.07
C PRO A 429 7.06 -58.70 15.77
N PRO A 430 6.52 -59.56 16.66
CA PRO A 430 6.58 -61.01 16.49
C PRO A 430 5.92 -61.55 15.20
N ASN A 431 5.11 -60.74 14.51
CA ASN A 431 4.38 -61.10 13.29
C ASN A 431 4.97 -60.49 11.99
N SER A 432 6.16 -59.89 12.01
CA SER A 432 6.75 -59.21 10.85
C SER A 432 8.25 -59.45 10.72
N THR A 433 8.77 -59.43 9.48
CA THR A 433 10.21 -59.42 9.17
C THR A 433 10.79 -58.01 9.07
N GLU A 434 9.96 -56.97 9.09
CA GLU A 434 10.36 -55.57 8.98
C GLU A 434 10.28 -54.82 10.32
N PRO A 435 11.16 -53.82 10.57
CA PRO A 435 11.09 -52.97 11.75
C PRO A 435 9.73 -52.25 11.87
N LEU A 436 9.28 -52.04 13.10
CA LEU A 436 8.01 -51.37 13.41
C LEU A 436 7.89 -50.00 12.72
N GLY A 437 8.96 -49.21 12.70
CA GLY A 437 8.98 -47.92 12.01
C GLY A 437 8.71 -47.99 10.50
N VAL A 438 9.22 -49.01 9.82
CA VAL A 438 9.00 -49.21 8.36
C VAL A 438 7.56 -49.62 8.09
N LEU A 439 7.00 -50.48 8.95
CA LEU A 439 5.58 -50.86 8.89
C LEU A 439 4.66 -49.65 9.06
N ILE A 440 4.98 -48.75 10.00
CA ILE A 440 4.21 -47.52 10.22
C ILE A 440 4.26 -46.61 8.98
N LEU A 441 5.45 -46.38 8.41
CA LEU A 441 5.60 -45.56 7.20
C LEU A 441 4.80 -46.13 6.03
N LYS A 442 4.89 -47.45 5.77
CA LYS A 442 4.14 -48.12 4.71
C LYS A 442 2.62 -48.07 4.94
N SER A 443 2.16 -48.26 6.18
CA SER A 443 0.73 -48.21 6.52
C SER A 443 0.08 -46.84 6.25
N ARG A 444 0.90 -45.78 6.26
CA ARG A 444 0.47 -44.39 6.00
C ARG A 444 0.77 -43.92 4.57
N GLY A 445 1.31 -44.78 3.70
CA GLY A 445 1.66 -44.43 2.33
C GLY A 445 2.85 -43.46 2.23
N ILE A 446 3.70 -43.42 3.25
CA ILE A 446 4.93 -42.61 3.30
C ILE A 446 6.10 -43.48 2.80
N PHE A 447 7.00 -42.86 2.05
CA PHE A 447 8.17 -43.55 1.52
C PHE A 447 9.15 -43.94 2.63
N PRO A 448 9.49 -45.23 2.77
CA PRO A 448 10.34 -45.70 3.86
C PRO A 448 11.84 -45.47 3.63
N GLU A 449 12.26 -44.93 2.47
CA GLU A 449 13.68 -44.79 2.16
C GLU A 449 14.31 -43.53 2.78
N ALA A 450 15.49 -43.69 3.41
CA ALA A 450 16.22 -42.60 4.07
C ALA A 450 16.54 -41.41 3.16
N ARG A 451 16.66 -41.60 1.83
CA ARG A 451 16.87 -40.52 0.85
C ARG A 451 15.78 -39.44 0.89
N TRP A 452 14.57 -39.79 1.31
CA TRP A 452 13.44 -38.85 1.37
C TRP A 452 13.62 -37.74 2.40
N TYR A 453 14.47 -37.95 3.40
CA TYR A 453 14.90 -36.88 4.30
C TYR A 453 15.60 -35.76 3.51
N TRP A 454 16.65 -36.10 2.76
CA TRP A 454 17.42 -35.12 1.99
C TRP A 454 16.65 -34.52 0.82
N ILE A 455 15.79 -35.31 0.17
CA ILE A 455 14.87 -34.79 -0.86
C ILE A 455 13.92 -33.77 -0.23
N GLY A 456 13.37 -34.05 0.95
CA GLY A 456 12.51 -33.12 1.65
C GLY A 456 13.22 -31.82 2.03
N VAL A 457 14.41 -31.91 2.64
CA VAL A 457 15.22 -30.72 2.97
C VAL A 457 15.53 -29.88 1.72
N GLY A 458 15.97 -30.52 0.63
CA GLY A 458 16.25 -29.84 -0.64
C GLY A 458 15.02 -29.17 -1.25
N ALA A 459 13.87 -29.86 -1.22
CA ALA A 459 12.60 -29.32 -1.71
C ALA A 459 12.16 -28.10 -0.88
N LEU A 460 12.19 -28.17 0.46
CA LEU A 460 11.81 -27.05 1.33
C LEU A 460 12.69 -25.81 1.10
N ILE A 461 14.00 -26.00 0.91
CA ILE A 461 14.92 -24.92 0.52
C ILE A 461 14.53 -24.36 -0.85
N GLY A 462 14.28 -25.21 -1.84
CA GLY A 462 13.82 -24.82 -3.17
C GLY A 462 12.54 -23.99 -3.14
N TYR A 463 11.54 -24.41 -2.36
CA TYR A 463 10.31 -23.65 -2.16
C TYR A 463 10.55 -22.30 -1.47
N CYS A 464 11.49 -22.22 -0.52
CA CYS A 464 11.86 -20.95 0.09
C CYS A 464 12.37 -19.95 -0.97
N PHE A 465 13.29 -20.37 -1.85
CA PHE A 465 13.77 -19.52 -2.94
C PHE A 465 12.67 -19.18 -3.94
N LEU A 466 11.85 -20.18 -4.33
CA LEU A 466 10.76 -20.00 -5.28
C LEU A 466 9.75 -18.95 -4.80
N PHE A 467 9.25 -19.08 -3.56
CA PHE A 467 8.25 -18.14 -3.03
C PHE A 467 8.82 -16.74 -2.83
N ASN A 468 10.07 -16.59 -2.40
CA ASN A 468 10.72 -15.27 -2.30
C ASN A 468 10.92 -14.64 -3.69
N PHE A 469 11.33 -15.42 -4.70
CA PHE A 469 11.47 -14.94 -6.07
C PHE A 469 10.11 -14.51 -6.66
N LEU A 470 9.08 -15.34 -6.51
CA LEU A 470 7.72 -15.02 -6.95
C LEU A 470 7.16 -13.80 -6.21
N PHE A 471 7.50 -13.61 -4.93
CA PHE A 471 7.15 -12.41 -4.16
C PHE A 471 7.82 -11.15 -4.74
N THR A 472 9.11 -11.20 -5.05
CA THR A 472 9.80 -10.09 -5.75
C THR A 472 9.17 -9.78 -7.10
N LEU A 473 8.78 -10.82 -7.85
CA LEU A 473 8.10 -10.69 -9.14
C LEU A 473 6.72 -10.04 -9.00
N ALA A 474 5.94 -10.48 -8.02
CA ALA A 474 4.65 -9.90 -7.68
C ALA A 474 4.78 -8.40 -7.37
N LEU A 475 5.74 -8.01 -6.54
CA LEU A 475 6.00 -6.59 -6.22
C LEU A 475 6.49 -5.77 -7.41
N LYS A 476 7.09 -6.40 -8.42
CA LYS A 476 7.58 -5.73 -9.63
C LYS A 476 6.45 -5.45 -10.63
N TYR A 477 5.53 -6.39 -10.81
CA TYR A 477 4.53 -6.34 -11.87
C TYR A 477 3.10 -6.02 -11.42
N LEU A 478 2.78 -6.18 -10.13
CA LEU A 478 1.44 -5.91 -9.61
C LEU A 478 1.37 -4.49 -9.04
N ASP A 479 0.25 -3.83 -9.30
CA ASP A 479 -0.10 -2.52 -8.74
C ASP A 479 -1.05 -2.66 -7.54
N PRO A 480 -1.19 -1.62 -6.68
CA PRO A 480 -2.15 -1.64 -5.58
C PRO A 480 -3.58 -1.92 -6.04
N PHE A 481 -4.37 -2.60 -5.21
CA PHE A 481 -5.81 -2.75 -5.45
C PHE A 481 -6.51 -1.43 -5.13
N GLY A 482 -7.06 -0.80 -6.17
CA GLY A 482 -7.67 0.52 -6.08
C GLY A 482 -6.71 1.59 -6.60
N LYS A 483 -7.23 2.50 -7.45
CA LYS A 483 -6.49 3.71 -7.80
C LYS A 483 -6.23 4.51 -6.52
N PRO A 484 -5.14 5.28 -6.40
CA PRO A 484 -5.07 6.36 -5.42
C PRO A 484 -6.15 7.35 -5.80
N GLN A 485 -7.37 7.12 -5.31
CA GLN A 485 -8.42 8.12 -5.39
C GLN A 485 -7.89 9.24 -4.51
N ALA A 486 -7.54 10.38 -5.12
CA ALA A 486 -7.53 11.65 -4.40
C ALA A 486 -8.80 11.65 -3.55
N VAL A 487 -8.65 11.87 -2.24
CA VAL A 487 -9.77 11.88 -1.31
C VAL A 487 -10.68 13.01 -1.74
N ILE A 488 -11.64 12.70 -2.61
CA ILE A 488 -12.74 13.60 -2.98
C ILE A 488 -13.46 13.83 -1.65
N SER A 489 -13.35 15.03 -1.12
CA SER A 489 -14.05 15.46 0.09
C SER A 489 -15.54 15.13 -0.06
N LYS A 490 -16.22 14.79 1.04
CA LYS A 490 -17.66 14.48 0.99
C LYS A 490 -18.48 15.63 0.37
N GLU A 491 -17.97 16.86 0.47
CA GLU A 491 -18.52 18.06 -0.16
C GLU A 491 -18.38 18.03 -1.69
N THR A 492 -17.22 17.70 -2.24
CA THR A 492 -17.04 17.59 -3.71
C THR A 492 -17.79 16.39 -4.31
N LEU A 493 -18.00 15.32 -3.54
CA LEU A 493 -18.90 14.23 -3.94
C LEU A 493 -20.37 14.68 -3.92
N ALA A 494 -20.78 15.45 -2.91
CA ALA A 494 -22.12 16.02 -2.83
C ALA A 494 -22.39 17.02 -3.96
N GLU A 495 -21.40 17.86 -4.31
CA GLU A 495 -21.49 18.77 -5.47
C GLU A 495 -21.54 18.02 -6.81
N LYS A 496 -20.78 16.92 -6.97
CA LYS A 496 -20.88 16.05 -8.15
C LYS A 496 -22.24 15.35 -8.27
N ILE A 497 -22.85 14.97 -7.14
CA ILE A 497 -24.19 14.38 -7.11
C ILE A 497 -25.25 15.45 -7.38
N ALA A 498 -25.11 16.66 -6.81
CA ALA A 498 -26.01 17.79 -7.01
C ALA A 498 -25.96 18.33 -8.45
N SER A 499 -24.78 18.39 -9.07
CA SER A 499 -24.61 18.77 -10.48
C SER A 499 -25.22 17.74 -11.42
N LYS A 500 -25.02 16.44 -11.18
CA LYS A 500 -25.71 15.36 -11.93
C LYS A 500 -27.23 15.38 -11.77
N ALA A 501 -27.72 15.75 -10.60
CA ALA A 501 -29.15 15.90 -10.35
C ALA A 501 -29.73 17.11 -11.11
N ARG A 502 -29.00 18.24 -11.16
CA ARG A 502 -29.39 19.42 -11.97
C ARG A 502 -29.37 19.14 -13.47
N GLU A 503 -28.37 18.46 -13.99
CA GLU A 503 -28.33 18.07 -15.41
C GLU A 503 -29.54 17.19 -15.80
N LYS A 504 -29.97 16.27 -14.92
CA LYS A 504 -31.17 15.46 -15.16
C LYS A 504 -32.47 16.27 -15.13
N VAL A 505 -32.55 17.30 -14.29
CA VAL A 505 -33.72 18.16 -14.20
C VAL A 505 -33.82 19.08 -15.43
N ASP A 506 -32.70 19.63 -15.90
CA ASP A 506 -32.65 20.48 -17.11
C ASP A 506 -32.87 19.71 -18.43
N LEU A 507 -32.56 18.41 -18.46
CA LEU A 507 -32.91 17.52 -19.58
C LEU A 507 -34.39 17.13 -19.58
N SER A 508 -35.06 17.12 -18.41
CA SER A 508 -36.49 16.79 -18.29
C SER A 508 -37.44 17.97 -18.50
N SER A 509 -36.96 19.20 -18.32
CA SER A 509 -37.78 20.42 -18.44
C SER A 509 -37.88 20.99 -19.87
N ARG A 510 -37.30 20.28 -20.85
CA ARG A 510 -37.19 20.76 -22.24
C ARG A 510 -37.87 19.85 -23.27
N GLY A 511 -38.93 19.15 -22.87
CA GLY A 511 -39.82 18.41 -23.76
C GLY A 511 -41.27 18.47 -23.30
N GLU A 512 -42.12 19.06 -24.14
CA GLU A 512 -43.60 18.95 -24.19
C GLU A 512 -44.38 19.57 -23.01
N GLY A 513 -45.34 20.50 -23.18
CA GLY A 513 -46.15 20.85 -24.33
C GLY A 513 -47.58 20.30 -24.18
N SER A 514 -48.45 21.13 -23.56
CA SER A 514 -49.92 21.14 -23.70
C SER A 514 -50.83 20.13 -22.93
N SER A 515 -51.94 20.71 -22.42
CA SER A 515 -53.30 20.14 -22.34
C SER A 515 -53.78 19.33 -21.11
N GLU A 516 -54.68 19.97 -20.36
CA GLU A 516 -55.98 19.48 -19.86
C GLU A 516 -56.16 18.26 -18.91
N SER A 517 -56.62 18.61 -17.69
CA SER A 517 -57.91 18.22 -17.08
C SER A 517 -58.13 16.86 -16.37
N GLN A 518 -58.72 17.02 -15.18
CA GLN A 518 -59.77 16.23 -14.51
C GLN A 518 -59.49 14.94 -13.70
N ARG A 519 -59.85 15.09 -12.41
CA ARG A 519 -60.74 14.26 -11.58
C ARG A 519 -60.23 13.00 -10.84
N SER A 520 -60.27 13.18 -9.52
CA SER A 520 -60.57 12.24 -8.43
C SER A 520 -61.50 11.06 -8.75
N VAL A 521 -61.26 9.90 -8.13
CA VAL A 521 -62.04 9.30 -7.01
C VAL A 521 -61.53 7.87 -6.71
N SER A 522 -61.51 7.53 -5.43
CA SER A 522 -61.17 6.24 -4.80
C SER A 522 -62.10 5.07 -5.14
N PHE A 523 -61.67 3.80 -4.93
CA PHE A 523 -62.24 2.89 -3.91
C PHE A 523 -61.52 1.52 -3.83
N ARG A 524 -61.55 0.96 -2.61
CA ARG A 524 -61.01 -0.33 -2.10
C ARG A 524 -61.70 -1.60 -2.65
N SER A 525 -60.97 -2.72 -2.60
CA SER A 525 -61.38 -4.09 -2.13
C SER A 525 -60.21 -5.07 -2.40
N LEU A 526 -60.00 -6.27 -1.83
CA LEU A 526 -60.32 -6.97 -0.58
C LEU A 526 -59.40 -8.22 -0.53
N SER A 527 -58.80 -8.48 0.64
CA SER A 527 -58.50 -9.79 1.27
C SER A 527 -58.19 -11.06 0.45
N ALA A 528 -57.06 -11.72 0.77
CA ALA A 528 -57.01 -13.15 1.15
C ALA A 528 -55.75 -13.48 2.01
N LYS A 529 -55.99 -14.07 3.20
CA LYS A 529 -55.02 -14.73 4.12
C LYS A 529 -54.46 -16.01 3.47
N VAL A 530 -53.30 -16.57 3.82
CA VAL A 530 -52.92 -17.39 5.01
C VAL A 530 -51.45 -17.81 4.74
N GLY A 531 -50.48 -17.97 5.65
CA GLY A 531 -50.41 -17.88 7.11
C GLY A 531 -48.98 -18.22 7.60
N SER A 532 -48.57 -17.51 8.66
CA SER A 532 -47.76 -17.85 9.85
C SER A 532 -46.78 -19.05 9.83
N VAL A 533 -45.62 -19.02 10.51
CA VAL A 533 -45.51 -19.00 11.99
C VAL A 533 -44.12 -18.49 12.48
N ASN A 534 -44.19 -17.44 13.33
CA ASN A 534 -43.51 -17.13 14.61
C ASN A 534 -41.99 -17.29 14.82
N ASP A 535 -41.32 -16.58 15.74
CA ASP A 535 -41.48 -15.29 16.45
C ASP A 535 -40.29 -15.26 17.44
N ALA A 536 -39.62 -14.11 17.65
CA ALA A 536 -38.91 -13.76 18.89
C ALA A 536 -38.21 -12.38 18.79
N ASN A 537 -39.00 -11.34 19.10
CA ASN A 537 -38.70 -10.32 20.12
C ASN A 537 -37.21 -9.95 20.40
N GLN A 538 -36.83 -8.68 20.16
CA GLN A 538 -36.81 -7.66 21.23
C GLN A 538 -36.41 -6.26 20.73
N SER A 539 -37.09 -5.29 21.33
CA SER A 539 -37.13 -3.85 21.13
C SER A 539 -35.84 -3.06 21.45
N ARG A 540 -35.66 -1.89 20.80
CA ARG A 540 -35.77 -0.57 21.47
C ARG A 540 -35.65 0.62 20.51
N LYS A 541 -36.65 1.50 20.62
CA LYS A 541 -36.80 2.84 20.00
C LYS A 541 -35.74 3.82 20.53
N ARG A 542 -35.32 4.79 19.69
CA ARG A 542 -35.16 6.20 20.08
C ARG A 542 -35.49 7.10 18.89
N GLY A 543 -36.37 8.06 19.15
CA GLY A 543 -36.95 8.99 18.19
C GLY A 543 -36.11 10.24 17.95
N MET A 544 -36.51 10.91 16.88
CA MET A 544 -35.97 12.11 16.26
C MET A 544 -36.67 13.35 16.84
N VAL A 545 -35.93 14.39 17.22
CA VAL A 545 -36.46 15.75 17.45
C VAL A 545 -35.40 16.78 17.00
N LEU A 546 -35.78 17.63 16.05
CA LEU A 546 -35.19 18.95 15.72
C LEU A 546 -36.25 20.01 16.11
N PRO A 547 -35.99 21.33 16.02
CA PRO A 547 -34.77 22.13 16.22
C PRO A 547 -35.02 23.29 17.23
N PHE A 548 -34.03 24.14 17.55
CA PHE A 548 -34.15 25.61 17.63
C PHE A 548 -32.80 26.28 17.95
N GLU A 549 -32.49 27.32 17.17
CA GLU A 549 -31.47 28.38 17.33
C GLU A 549 -31.92 29.42 18.41
N PRO A 550 -31.00 30.19 19.02
CA PRO A 550 -30.25 31.28 18.38
C PRO A 550 -28.72 31.14 18.39
#